data_AF-A0A2S9QD98-F1
#
_entry.id   AF-A0A2S9QD98-F1
#
_cell.length_a   1.000
_cell.length_b   1.000
_cell.length_c   1.000
_cell.angle_alpha   90.00
_cell.angle_beta   90.00
_cell.angle_gamma   90.00
#
_symmetry.space_group_name_H-M   'P 1'
#
loop_
_entity.id
_entity.type
_entity.pdbx_description
1 polymer ?
#
loop_
_entity_poly.entity_id
_entity_poly.type
_entity_poly.pdbx_seq_one_letter_code
_entity_poly.pdbx_strand_id
1 'polypeptide(L)'
;MTPSRFKPRTPRRAAVFAASLMFGLAAWLSAPLPATAGGDVTDKAVMLFRDACLATAPAFDKAMAAAKKHGIKPQMDLGASLVGMAPDGSYSLQVRGKKECAVTAERSAGPAVAEQFRSVVGAAAGVPAASLANEGPIQITMRGQTFVVRHDRKGGEAYVIMSSAGL
;
A
#
# COMPACT_ATOMS: atom_id res chain seq x y z
N MET A 1 -59.00 -29.25 10.76
CA MET A 1 -59.40 -30.61 10.35
C MET A 1 -59.35 -30.70 8.83
N THR A 2 -58.30 -31.31 8.28
CA THR A 2 -58.21 -31.82 6.90
C THR A 2 -58.81 -33.24 6.88
N PRO A 3 -59.33 -33.79 5.76
CA PRO A 3 -58.48 -34.11 4.58
C PRO A 3 -59.20 -34.10 3.21
N SER A 4 -58.47 -34.09 2.09
CA SER A 4 -58.55 -35.21 1.13
C SER A 4 -57.46 -35.12 0.06
N ARG A 5 -57.03 -36.30 -0.36
CA ARG A 5 -55.91 -36.60 -1.26
C ARG A 5 -56.29 -36.38 -2.72
N PHE A 6 -55.34 -35.90 -3.52
CA PHE A 6 -55.22 -36.36 -4.90
C PHE A 6 -53.75 -36.49 -5.27
N LYS A 7 -53.37 -37.67 -5.77
CA LYS A 7 -52.06 -37.98 -6.35
C LYS A 7 -52.28 -38.96 -7.49
N PRO A 8 -51.85 -38.63 -8.72
CA PRO A 8 -51.41 -39.64 -9.66
C PRO A 8 -49.88 -39.67 -9.75
N ARG A 9 -49.38 -40.83 -10.13
CA ARG A 9 -47.99 -41.28 -10.07
C ARG A 9 -47.53 -41.55 -11.51
N THR A 10 -46.32 -41.08 -11.86
CA THR A 10 -45.33 -41.69 -12.81
C THR A 10 -45.70 -41.79 -14.31
N PRO A 11 -44.74 -41.88 -15.27
CA PRO A 11 -43.40 -42.49 -15.16
C PRO A 11 -42.20 -41.71 -15.75
N ARG A 12 -41.04 -42.29 -15.42
CA ARG A 12 -39.67 -42.01 -15.88
C ARG A 12 -39.45 -42.38 -17.36
N ARG A 13 -38.53 -41.67 -18.03
CA ARG A 13 -37.40 -42.15 -18.88
C ARG A 13 -37.01 -40.99 -19.83
N ALA A 14 -35.88 -40.32 -19.62
CA ALA A 14 -34.53 -40.70 -20.08
C ALA A 14 -34.33 -40.58 -21.60
N ALA A 15 -33.62 -39.54 -22.03
CA ALA A 15 -32.73 -39.47 -23.22
C ALA A 15 -32.05 -38.09 -23.25
N VAL A 16 -30.81 -37.94 -22.79
CA VAL A 16 -29.51 -37.95 -23.51
C VAL A 16 -29.36 -36.92 -24.65
N PHE A 17 -28.20 -36.26 -24.64
CA PHE A 17 -27.48 -35.50 -25.69
C PHE A 17 -27.88 -34.05 -25.91
N ALA A 18 -26.97 -33.13 -25.56
CA ALA A 18 -26.08 -32.52 -26.55
C ALA A 18 -25.09 -31.56 -25.86
N ALA A 19 -23.80 -31.82 -26.07
CA ALA A 19 -22.75 -30.85 -25.83
C ALA A 19 -22.87 -29.71 -26.84
N SER A 20 -22.76 -28.47 -26.37
CA SER A 20 -22.43 -27.31 -27.22
C SER A 20 -21.54 -26.36 -26.42
N LEU A 21 -20.28 -26.28 -26.84
CA LEU A 21 -19.38 -25.18 -26.54
C LEU A 21 -20.00 -23.87 -27.05
N MET A 22 -20.00 -22.83 -26.21
CA MET A 22 -19.80 -21.46 -26.68
C MET A 22 -18.85 -20.75 -25.71
N PHE A 23 -17.59 -20.69 -26.13
CA PHE A 23 -16.62 -19.68 -25.74
C PHE A 23 -17.15 -18.30 -26.21
N GLY A 24 -17.19 -17.30 -25.33
CA GLY A 24 -17.71 -15.98 -25.67
C GLY A 24 -17.33 -14.89 -24.67
N LEU A 25 -16.05 -14.51 -24.71
CA LEU A 25 -15.42 -13.27 -24.22
C LEU A 25 -16.08 -12.52 -23.05
N ALA A 26 -15.70 -12.90 -21.83
CA ALA A 26 -15.57 -11.90 -20.76
C ALA A 26 -14.33 -11.04 -21.05
N ALA A 27 -14.47 -10.02 -21.90
CA ALA A 27 -13.50 -8.94 -21.99
C ALA A 27 -13.62 -8.10 -20.71
N TRP A 28 -13.11 -8.63 -19.60
CA TRP A 28 -12.69 -7.79 -18.49
C TRP A 28 -11.67 -6.81 -19.08
N LEU A 29 -12.01 -5.52 -19.05
CA LEU A 29 -11.05 -4.45 -19.22
C LEU A 29 -10.02 -4.57 -18.08
N SER A 30 -9.05 -5.46 -18.24
CA SER A 30 -7.74 -5.31 -17.62
C SER A 30 -7.06 -4.15 -18.31
N ALA A 31 -7.51 -2.92 -17.98
CA ALA A 31 -6.71 -1.75 -18.24
C ALA A 31 -5.35 -2.00 -17.59
N PRO A 32 -4.24 -2.03 -18.34
CA PRO A 32 -2.93 -2.08 -17.72
C PRO A 32 -2.81 -0.83 -16.85
N LEU A 33 -2.59 -1.04 -15.55
CA LEU A 33 -2.14 0.03 -14.67
C LEU A 33 -0.97 0.73 -15.36
N PRO A 34 -0.99 2.07 -15.50
CA PRO A 34 0.11 2.77 -16.16
C PRO A 34 1.40 2.38 -15.44
N ALA A 35 2.34 1.84 -16.23
CA ALA A 35 3.70 1.58 -15.79
C ALA A 35 4.23 2.86 -15.14
N THR A 36 4.68 2.70 -13.90
CA THR A 36 5.23 3.73 -13.03
C THR A 36 6.14 4.70 -13.78
N ALA A 37 5.65 5.92 -14.00
CA ALA A 37 6.51 7.09 -14.17
C ALA A 37 7.10 7.46 -12.80
N GLY A 38 7.98 6.60 -12.30
CA GLY A 38 8.88 6.92 -11.20
C GLY A 38 10.28 6.80 -11.75
N GLY A 39 11.03 7.89 -11.74
CA GLY A 39 12.47 7.81 -12.03
C GLY A 39 13.13 6.78 -11.12
N ASP A 40 14.32 6.30 -11.49
CA ASP A 40 15.04 5.31 -10.70
C ASP A 40 15.19 5.80 -9.25
N VAL A 41 14.44 5.20 -8.33
CA VAL A 41 14.51 5.50 -6.90
C VAL A 41 15.75 4.81 -6.36
N THR A 42 16.79 5.59 -6.09
CA THR A 42 18.10 5.11 -5.66
C THR A 42 18.33 5.30 -4.17
N ASP A 43 17.61 6.21 -3.52
CA ASP A 43 17.73 6.44 -2.08
C ASP A 43 17.07 5.30 -1.30
N LYS A 44 17.86 4.64 -0.43
CA LYS A 44 17.42 3.48 0.35
C LYS A 44 16.28 3.82 1.30
N ALA A 45 16.28 5.01 1.90
CA ALA A 45 15.25 5.42 2.85
C ALA A 45 13.93 5.72 2.10
N VAL A 46 14.00 6.32 0.92
CA VAL A 46 12.82 6.50 0.04
C VAL A 46 12.28 5.14 -0.44
N MET A 47 13.15 4.19 -0.83
CA MET A 47 12.72 2.83 -1.18
C MET A 47 12.04 2.11 -0.01
N LEU A 48 12.62 2.22 1.19
CA LEU A 48 12.02 1.67 2.41
C LEU A 48 10.66 2.32 2.69
N PHE A 49 10.56 3.64 2.59
CA PHE A 49 9.29 4.36 2.81
C PHE A 49 8.21 3.92 1.82
N ARG A 50 8.56 3.79 0.53
CA ARG A 50 7.66 3.27 -0.50
C ARG A 50 7.14 1.87 -0.14
N ASP A 51 8.05 0.99 0.22
CA ASP A 51 7.73 -0.44 0.35
C ASP A 51 7.14 -0.82 1.70
N ALA A 52 7.56 -0.16 2.77
CA ALA A 52 7.07 -0.41 4.12
C ALA A 52 5.86 0.48 4.45
N CYS A 53 5.89 1.77 4.12
CA CYS A 53 4.83 2.69 4.51
C CYS A 53 3.73 2.82 3.45
N LEU A 54 4.07 3.27 2.23
CA LEU A 54 3.06 3.51 1.19
C LEU A 54 2.39 2.20 0.74
N ALA A 55 3.16 1.13 0.55
CA ALA A 55 2.62 -0.14 0.05
C ALA A 55 1.74 -0.86 1.09
N THR A 56 1.89 -0.59 2.39
CA THR A 56 1.14 -1.28 3.46
C THR A 56 0.09 -0.40 4.15
N ALA A 57 -0.03 0.87 3.75
CA ALA A 57 -1.17 1.71 4.10
C ALA A 57 -2.51 1.05 3.69
N PRO A 58 -3.63 1.29 4.38
CA PRO A 58 -3.79 2.17 5.53
C PRO A 58 -3.41 1.53 6.88
N ALA A 59 -3.28 0.21 6.93
CA ALA A 59 -3.16 -0.51 8.20
C ALA A 59 -1.75 -0.44 8.80
N PHE A 60 -0.72 -0.40 7.94
CA PHE A 60 0.70 -0.47 8.30
C PHE A 60 1.12 -1.76 9.03
N ASP A 61 0.21 -2.72 9.18
CA ASP A 61 0.42 -3.99 9.89
C ASP A 61 1.54 -4.85 9.28
N LYS A 62 1.73 -4.76 7.96
CA LYS A 62 2.77 -5.46 7.22
C LYS A 62 4.06 -4.65 7.04
N ALA A 63 4.13 -3.41 7.54
CA ALA A 63 5.27 -2.52 7.32
C ALA A 63 6.59 -3.14 7.81
N MET A 64 6.62 -3.66 9.04
CA MET A 64 7.83 -4.33 9.59
C MET A 64 8.23 -5.57 8.80
N ALA A 65 7.26 -6.35 8.32
CA ALA A 65 7.54 -7.53 7.50
C ALA A 65 8.13 -7.12 6.13
N ALA A 66 7.56 -6.09 5.49
CA ALA A 66 8.04 -5.55 4.24
C ALA A 66 9.45 -4.94 4.38
N ALA A 67 9.75 -4.33 5.52
CA ALA A 67 11.04 -3.69 5.78
C ALA A 67 12.21 -4.67 5.90
N LYS A 68 11.97 -5.96 6.18
CA LYS A 68 13.01 -6.98 6.27
C LYS A 68 13.83 -7.09 4.98
N LYS A 69 13.22 -6.88 3.81
CA LYS A 69 13.92 -6.90 2.52
C LYS A 69 14.93 -5.76 2.35
N HIS A 70 14.79 -4.72 3.17
CA HIS A 70 15.69 -3.57 3.27
C HIS A 70 16.65 -3.70 4.46
N GLY A 71 16.80 -4.90 5.04
CA GLY A 71 17.71 -5.14 6.15
C GLY A 71 17.22 -4.64 7.52
N ILE A 72 16.00 -4.08 7.62
CA ILE A 72 15.43 -3.66 8.91
C ILE A 72 15.19 -4.89 9.79
N LYS A 73 15.78 -4.88 10.98
CA LYS A 73 15.51 -5.85 12.04
C LYS A 73 14.61 -5.19 13.09
N PRO A 74 13.51 -5.83 13.52
CA PRO A 74 12.74 -5.35 14.68
C PRO A 74 13.66 -5.24 15.90
N GLN A 75 13.61 -4.11 16.59
CA GLN A 75 14.44 -3.84 17.76
C GLN A 75 13.59 -3.69 19.02
N MET A 76 12.45 -2.99 18.92
CA MET A 76 11.64 -2.63 20.07
C MET A 76 10.15 -2.72 19.73
N ASP A 77 9.39 -3.25 20.69
CA ASP A 77 7.94 -3.09 20.77
C ASP A 77 7.64 -2.17 21.96
N LEU A 78 7.15 -0.98 21.68
CA LEU A 78 6.80 0.06 22.66
C LEU A 78 5.29 0.07 22.94
N GLY A 79 4.61 -1.06 22.71
CA GLY A 79 3.17 -1.24 22.84
C GLY A 79 2.40 -0.63 21.69
N ALA A 80 2.36 0.70 21.61
CA ALA A 80 1.64 1.41 20.54
C ALA A 80 2.50 1.65 19.29
N SER A 81 3.81 1.41 19.37
CA SER A 81 4.75 1.60 18.27
C SER A 81 5.69 0.40 18.17
N LEU A 82 5.90 -0.08 16.94
CA LEU A 82 6.99 -0.99 16.61
C LEU A 82 8.14 -0.18 16.03
N VAL A 83 9.36 -0.47 16.45
CA VAL A 83 10.59 0.16 15.92
C VAL A 83 11.54 -0.92 15.42
N GLY A 84 12.07 -0.70 14.22
CA GLY A 84 13.10 -1.51 13.61
C GLY A 84 14.21 -0.64 13.05
N MET A 85 15.42 -1.17 12.99
CA MET A 85 16.60 -0.43 12.50
C MET A 85 17.43 -1.30 11.56
N ALA A 86 18.14 -0.63 10.66
CA ALA A 86 19.24 -1.24 9.93
C ALA A 86 20.35 -1.65 10.92
N PRO A 87 21.13 -2.71 10.65
CA PRO A 87 22.16 -3.17 11.57
C PRO A 87 23.28 -2.16 11.82
N ASP A 88 23.52 -1.27 10.85
CA ASP A 88 24.50 -0.18 10.93
C ASP A 88 23.92 1.12 11.50
N GLY A 89 22.61 1.14 11.85
CA GLY A 89 21.92 2.31 12.38
C GLY A 89 21.63 3.41 11.36
N SER A 90 21.96 3.23 10.08
CA SER A 90 21.87 4.28 9.05
C SER A 90 20.44 4.71 8.72
N TYR A 91 19.46 3.84 8.94
CA TYR A 91 18.04 4.14 8.83
C TYR A 91 17.17 3.27 9.74
N SER A 92 16.01 3.80 10.11
CA SER A 92 15.04 3.15 10.98
C SER A 92 13.63 3.23 10.42
N LEU A 93 12.76 2.35 10.91
CA LEU A 93 11.34 2.33 10.65
C LEU A 93 10.61 2.36 11.98
N GLN A 94 9.63 3.26 12.11
CA GLN A 94 8.68 3.29 13.20
C GLN A 94 7.26 3.11 12.64
N VAL A 95 6.47 2.27 13.29
CA VAL A 95 5.10 1.95 12.86
C VAL A 95 4.16 2.07 14.04
N ARG A 96 3.12 2.90 13.89
CA ARG A 96 1.97 2.96 14.79
C ARG A 96 0.75 2.49 14.01
N GLY A 97 0.27 1.29 14.30
CA GLY A 97 -0.79 0.63 13.53
C GLY A 97 -1.98 1.56 13.24
N LYS A 98 -2.40 1.62 11.97
CA LYS A 98 -3.49 2.48 11.43
C LYS A 98 -3.29 3.99 11.58
N LYS A 99 -2.24 4.46 12.25
CA LYS A 99 -2.01 5.89 12.53
C LYS A 99 -0.87 6.45 11.73
N GLU A 100 0.28 5.79 11.74
CA GLU A 100 1.52 6.38 11.26
C GLU A 100 2.54 5.33 10.85
N CYS A 101 3.31 5.66 9.81
CA CYS A 101 4.51 4.94 9.44
C CYS A 101 5.59 5.97 9.10
N ALA A 102 6.75 5.84 9.72
CA ALA A 102 7.85 6.79 9.59
C ALA A 102 9.17 6.07 9.31
N VAL A 103 9.91 6.59 8.35
CA VAL A 103 11.29 6.18 8.06
C VAL A 103 12.20 7.34 8.40
N THR A 104 13.23 7.10 9.21
CA THR A 104 14.28 8.07 9.46
C THR A 104 15.61 7.53 8.95
N ALA A 105 16.49 8.42 8.51
CA ALA A 105 17.83 8.08 8.05
C ALA A 105 18.80 9.22 8.34
N GLU A 106 20.09 8.92 8.22
CA GLU A 106 21.12 9.95 8.10
C GLU A 106 20.85 10.88 6.89
N ARG A 107 21.46 12.07 6.90
CA ARG A 107 21.24 13.06 5.85
C ARG A 107 21.77 12.55 4.50
N SER A 108 20.88 12.36 3.54
CA SER A 108 21.25 12.02 2.17
C SER A 108 21.83 13.24 1.43
N ALA A 109 22.82 13.01 0.56
CA ALA A 109 23.45 14.08 -0.21
C ALA A 109 22.53 14.56 -1.34
N GLY A 110 22.29 15.87 -1.40
CA GLY A 110 21.67 16.55 -2.56
C GLY A 110 20.14 16.73 -2.50
N PRO A 111 19.58 17.43 -3.52
CA PRO A 111 18.14 17.72 -3.63
C PRO A 111 17.31 16.59 -4.28
N ALA A 112 17.95 15.66 -5.00
CA ALA A 112 17.28 14.59 -5.75
C ALA A 112 16.41 13.68 -4.86
N VAL A 113 16.71 13.60 -3.58
CA VAL A 113 15.97 12.80 -2.59
C VAL A 113 14.54 13.30 -2.40
N ALA A 114 14.35 14.62 -2.36
CA ALA A 114 13.01 15.21 -2.24
C ALA A 114 12.15 14.94 -3.49
N GLU A 115 12.79 14.93 -4.67
CA GLU A 115 12.13 14.58 -5.94
C GLU A 115 11.74 13.10 -5.98
N GLN A 116 12.64 12.20 -5.57
CA GLN A 116 12.35 10.77 -5.44
C GLN A 116 11.20 10.51 -4.46
N PHE A 117 11.20 11.20 -3.31
CA PHE A 117 10.11 11.13 -2.34
C PHE A 117 8.77 11.54 -2.95
N ARG A 118 8.70 12.71 -3.60
CA ARG A 118 7.46 13.15 -4.28
C ARG A 118 7.05 12.20 -5.39
N SER A 119 8.00 11.61 -6.10
CA SER A 119 7.73 10.60 -7.13
C SER A 119 7.02 9.37 -6.56
N VAL A 120 7.53 8.78 -5.47
CA VAL A 120 6.89 7.59 -4.87
C VAL A 120 5.55 7.91 -4.22
N VAL A 121 5.42 9.10 -3.63
CA VAL A 121 4.15 9.59 -3.05
C VAL A 121 3.10 9.79 -4.15
N GLY A 122 3.46 10.47 -5.24
CA GLY A 122 2.56 10.71 -6.37
C GLY A 122 2.08 9.41 -6.99
N ALA A 123 3.00 8.46 -7.21
CA ALA A 123 2.67 7.12 -7.70
C ALA A 123 1.68 6.39 -6.77
N ALA A 124 1.89 6.45 -5.45
CA ALA A 124 0.98 5.81 -4.49
C ALA A 124 -0.41 6.47 -4.44
N ALA A 125 -0.48 7.77 -4.69
CA ALA A 125 -1.73 8.54 -4.73
C ALA A 125 -2.40 8.57 -6.12
N GLY A 126 -1.75 8.04 -7.16
CA GLY A 126 -2.26 8.07 -8.54
C GLY A 126 -2.24 9.47 -9.17
N VAL A 127 -1.33 10.34 -8.73
CA VAL A 127 -1.19 11.72 -9.24
C VAL A 127 0.25 12.02 -9.67
N PRO A 128 0.48 12.94 -10.63
CA PRO A 128 1.82 13.34 -11.01
C PRO A 128 2.60 13.95 -9.84
N ALA A 129 3.90 13.65 -9.72
CA ALA A 129 4.75 14.23 -8.67
C ALA A 129 4.78 15.78 -8.70
N ALA A 130 4.65 16.36 -9.90
CA ALA A 130 4.63 17.81 -10.12
C ALA A 130 3.37 18.51 -9.58
N SER A 131 2.29 17.76 -9.28
CA SER A 131 1.09 18.33 -8.66
C SER A 131 1.15 18.33 -7.13
N LEU A 132 2.18 17.70 -6.55
CA LEU A 132 2.39 17.70 -5.10
C LEU A 132 3.17 18.96 -4.68
N ALA A 133 2.91 19.45 -3.48
CA ALA A 133 3.68 20.56 -2.93
C ALA A 133 5.17 20.18 -2.81
N ASN A 134 6.05 21.14 -3.10
CA ASN A 134 7.49 20.93 -3.03
C ASN A 134 8.02 20.87 -1.59
N GLU A 135 7.29 21.49 -0.65
CA GLU A 135 7.66 21.61 0.75
C GLU A 135 6.44 21.46 1.66
N GLY A 136 6.70 21.17 2.94
CA GLY A 136 5.66 21.08 3.97
C GLY A 136 4.87 19.76 3.95
N PRO A 137 3.80 19.69 4.74
CA PRO A 137 2.90 18.55 4.74
C PRO A 137 2.10 18.49 3.43
N ILE A 138 2.07 17.32 2.80
CA ILE A 138 1.33 17.06 1.56
C ILE A 138 0.13 16.19 1.91
N GLN A 139 -1.08 16.65 1.58
CA GLN A 139 -2.27 15.82 1.67
C GLN A 139 -2.40 14.95 0.42
N ILE A 140 -2.59 13.65 0.62
CA ILE A 140 -2.81 12.68 -0.45
C ILE A 140 -3.97 11.78 -0.12
N THR A 141 -4.66 11.29 -1.15
CA THR A 141 -5.65 10.23 -1.01
C THR A 141 -5.11 8.98 -1.66
N MET A 142 -5.12 7.87 -0.94
CA MET A 142 -4.81 6.55 -1.49
C MET A 142 -5.72 5.51 -0.87
N ARG A 143 -6.17 4.54 -1.68
CA ARG A 143 -7.00 3.40 -1.21
C ARG A 143 -8.23 3.84 -0.39
N GLY A 144 -8.84 4.97 -0.77
CA GLY A 144 -10.04 5.52 -0.12
C GLY A 144 -9.80 6.20 1.23
N GLN A 145 -8.54 6.45 1.64
CA GLN A 145 -8.21 7.17 2.86
C GLN A 145 -7.30 8.38 2.57
N THR A 146 -7.50 9.44 3.35
CA THR A 146 -6.67 10.63 3.30
C THR A 146 -5.51 10.52 4.28
N PHE A 147 -4.34 10.91 3.82
CA PHE A 147 -3.11 10.93 4.59
C PHE A 147 -2.44 12.28 4.48
N VAL A 148 -1.69 12.62 5.51
CA VAL A 148 -0.68 13.67 5.48
C VAL A 148 0.67 12.99 5.38
N VAL A 149 1.44 13.30 4.33
CA VAL A 149 2.83 12.88 4.20
C VAL A 149 3.76 14.07 4.37
N ARG A 150 4.92 13.84 4.98
CA ARG A 150 5.92 14.88 5.23
C ARG A 150 7.32 14.33 4.99
N HIS A 151 8.15 15.17 4.40
CA HIS A 151 9.60 15.00 4.34
C HIS A 151 10.24 16.10 5.18
N ASP A 152 11.01 15.73 6.19
CA ASP A 152 11.80 16.66 7.00
C ASP A 152 13.29 16.35 6.86
N ARG A 153 14.09 17.41 6.72
CA ARG A 153 15.55 17.34 6.57
C ARG A 153 16.31 17.96 7.75
N LYS A 154 15.62 18.35 8.83
CA LYS A 154 16.26 18.92 10.02
C LYS A 154 16.86 17.80 10.87
N GLY A 155 18.18 17.67 10.88
CA GLY A 155 18.91 16.67 11.69
C GLY A 155 19.07 15.28 11.06
N GLY A 156 18.68 15.10 9.78
CA GLY A 156 18.73 13.83 9.06
C GLY A 156 17.77 13.85 7.88
N GLU A 157 17.26 12.69 7.49
CA GLU A 157 16.07 12.55 6.64
C GLU A 157 14.95 11.90 7.45
N ALA A 158 13.74 12.43 7.37
CA ALA A 158 12.54 11.82 7.97
C ALA A 158 11.38 11.86 6.97
N TYR A 159 10.82 10.69 6.68
CA TYR A 159 9.68 10.50 5.80
C TYR A 159 8.54 9.91 6.60
N VAL A 160 7.44 10.65 6.72
CA VAL A 160 6.32 10.28 7.57
C VAL A 160 5.05 10.23 6.73
N ILE A 161 4.23 9.20 6.94
CA ILE A 161 2.84 9.16 6.52
C ILE A 161 1.95 9.01 7.74
N MET A 162 0.94 9.86 7.87
CA MET A 162 -0.04 9.85 8.96
C MET A 162 -1.45 9.77 8.39
N SER A 163 -2.30 8.94 8.99
CA SER A 163 -3.73 8.95 8.70
C SER A 163 -4.34 10.27 9.16
N SER A 164 -5.12 10.92 8.29
CA SER A 164 -5.80 12.17 8.67
C SER A 164 -6.90 11.96 9.71
N ALA A 165 -7.38 10.72 9.88
CA ALA A 165 -8.37 10.37 10.90
C ALA A 165 -7.77 10.24 12.32
N GLY A 166 -6.45 10.30 12.44
CA GLY A 166 -5.72 10.24 13.71
C GLY A 166 -4.95 11.51 14.07
N LEU A 167 -5.15 12.59 13.31
CA LEU A 167 -4.65 13.94 13.61
C LEU A 167 -5.57 14.68 14.57
#